data_AF-A0A3D1KEI8-F1
#
_entry.id   AF-A0A3D1KEI8-F1
#
_cell.length_a   1.000
_cell.length_b   1.000
_cell.length_c   1.000
_cell.angle_alpha   90.00
_cell.angle_beta   90.00
_cell.angle_gamma   90.00
#
_symmetry.space_group_name_H-M   'P 1'
#
loop_
_entity.id
_entity.type
_entity.pdbx_description
1 polymer ?
#
loop_
_entity_poly.entity_id
_entity_poly.type
_entity_poly.pdbx_seq_one_letter_code
_entity_poly.pdbx_strand_id
1 'polypeptide(L)'
;MQERIKGILFLFLFVSGFSAICGDEAKPADKSSVIILKNNDMLHGGLLSVSPVDGKVLWQHPDSKTPFSFLLKNLRQIDSSGIDPKISKDSPPFALVLTNGDVLSGSIISMDTAYVMLKTWFAGDLKIDRRMLKEIINTGSSQPVFKGPNSLNEWHVQKMDPENAMESDMPGKVEFKDGCLAMSGYEAYADKKDIKIPEMVKMEYTTTLNNDGSGVIFFTDAPITNKDGNSLDSEIYRMKAYGVSISRHSISAGRCRNGEWQSGGDSAEARIRNLLASSPKIKVDIYASRKAGTINVFLNNSPALKYIDQDSDFPKGGGLCFVMVDNSENAPIQISNIKIGAWDGKLPSTGSSDEQLDKDTILFSNKDKTTGRLRSINNGSIQFDTEFAQLAVPLERISSILTSGEKRRQARREINDVKAYFDGDDCITVNISDISGGKIKGRSENFGEVTLDMDAFSKISFNIYDED
;
A
#
# COMPACT_ATOMS: atom_id res chain seq x y z
N MET A 1 -61.60 -80.76 10.46
CA MET A 1 -60.67 -80.14 9.52
C MET A 1 -60.28 -78.79 10.14
N GLN A 2 -58.98 -78.63 10.45
CA GLN A 2 -58.17 -77.41 10.69
C GLN A 2 -58.88 -76.03 10.76
N GLU A 3 -58.48 -75.02 11.52
CA GLU A 3 -57.47 -74.77 12.55
C GLU A 3 -57.71 -73.29 13.00
N ARG A 4 -57.19 -72.91 14.17
CA ARG A 4 -57.09 -71.52 14.66
C ARG A 4 -56.32 -70.62 13.68
N ILE A 5 -56.50 -69.30 13.75
CA ILE A 5 -55.39 -68.32 13.75
C ILE A 5 -55.82 -66.99 14.40
N LYS A 6 -54.96 -66.51 15.30
CA LYS A 6 -54.90 -65.18 15.93
C LYS A 6 -54.11 -64.22 15.01
N GLY A 7 -54.41 -62.92 15.02
CA GLY A 7 -53.54 -61.89 14.43
C GLY A 7 -53.91 -60.51 14.96
N ILE A 8 -53.27 -60.02 16.03
CA ILE A 8 -52.12 -59.09 16.04
C ILE A 8 -52.56 -57.62 15.92
N LEU A 9 -52.48 -56.93 17.05
CA LEU A 9 -52.60 -55.48 17.24
C LEU A 9 -51.22 -54.87 16.96
N PHE A 10 -51.09 -54.05 15.91
CA PHE A 10 -49.85 -53.32 15.61
C PHE A 10 -49.86 -51.95 16.31
N LEU A 11 -48.98 -51.81 17.29
CA LEU A 11 -48.62 -50.54 17.93
C LEU A 11 -47.61 -49.82 17.03
N PHE A 12 -47.99 -48.71 16.40
CA PHE A 12 -47.07 -47.85 15.66
C PHE A 12 -46.44 -46.83 16.62
N LEU A 13 -45.16 -47.04 16.94
CA LEU A 13 -44.28 -46.04 17.54
C LEU A 13 -43.86 -45.04 16.45
N PHE A 14 -44.36 -43.80 16.55
CA PHE A 14 -43.85 -42.68 15.77
C PHE A 14 -42.58 -42.15 16.43
N VAL A 15 -41.42 -42.49 15.87
CA VAL A 15 -40.15 -41.82 16.15
C VAL A 15 -40.07 -40.63 15.18
N SER A 16 -40.48 -39.45 15.62
CA SER A 16 -40.25 -38.21 14.88
C SER A 16 -38.81 -37.76 15.12
N GLY A 17 -37.96 -37.97 14.11
CA GLY A 17 -36.58 -37.53 14.11
C GLY A 17 -36.44 -36.02 14.21
N PHE A 18 -35.56 -35.58 15.11
CA PHE A 18 -34.99 -34.24 15.06
C PHE A 18 -34.22 -34.09 13.75
N SER A 19 -34.77 -33.36 12.79
CA SER A 19 -33.96 -32.79 11.72
C SER A 19 -33.12 -31.67 12.32
N ALA A 20 -31.88 -32.00 12.66
CA ALA A 20 -30.84 -31.00 12.78
C ALA A 20 -30.75 -30.28 11.43
N ILE A 21 -31.16 -29.02 11.40
CA ILE A 21 -30.76 -28.10 10.33
C ILE A 21 -29.25 -27.98 10.51
N CYS A 22 -28.51 -28.78 9.74
CA CYS A 22 -27.08 -28.61 9.55
C CYS A 22 -26.92 -27.20 8.99
N GLY A 23 -26.49 -26.26 9.83
CA GLY A 23 -25.99 -24.99 9.33
C GLY A 23 -24.87 -25.31 8.35
N ASP A 24 -24.90 -24.67 7.17
CA ASP A 24 -23.81 -24.73 6.22
C ASP A 24 -22.49 -24.59 6.98
N GLU A 25 -21.72 -25.67 7.04
CA GLU A 25 -20.34 -25.62 7.49
C GLU A 25 -19.62 -24.70 6.50
N ALA A 26 -19.36 -23.47 6.95
CA ALA A 26 -18.58 -22.50 6.20
C ALA A 26 -17.24 -23.15 5.88
N LYS A 27 -17.09 -23.61 4.63
CA LYS A 27 -15.87 -24.20 4.11
C LYS A 27 -14.74 -23.19 4.35
N PRO A 28 -13.64 -23.55 5.03
CA PRO A 28 -12.52 -22.64 5.19
C PRO A 28 -12.05 -22.21 3.81
N ALA A 29 -11.89 -20.90 3.61
CA ALA A 29 -11.28 -20.39 2.41
C ALA A 29 -9.87 -21.02 2.29
N ASP A 30 -9.52 -21.47 1.08
CA ASP A 30 -8.30 -22.19 0.70
C ASP A 30 -7.04 -21.28 0.75
N LYS A 31 -6.92 -20.52 1.83
CA LYS A 31 -6.20 -19.24 1.93
C LYS A 31 -5.44 -19.20 3.25
N SER A 32 -4.15 -19.54 3.21
CA SER A 32 -3.28 -19.48 4.39
C SER A 32 -3.18 -18.05 4.89
N SER A 33 -3.62 -17.80 6.11
CA SER A 33 -3.51 -16.55 6.85
C SER A 33 -2.70 -16.82 8.13
N VAL A 34 -2.24 -15.77 8.80
CA VAL A 34 -1.57 -15.87 10.10
C VAL A 34 -2.36 -15.08 11.12
N ILE A 35 -2.78 -15.75 12.20
CA ILE A 35 -3.28 -15.07 13.40
C ILE A 35 -2.10 -14.72 14.30
N ILE A 36 -2.07 -13.49 14.80
CA ILE A 36 -1.02 -13.00 15.69
C ILE A 36 -1.66 -12.46 16.96
N LEU A 37 -1.28 -13.04 18.10
CA LEU A 37 -1.78 -12.67 19.41
C LEU A 37 -0.93 -11.54 20.02
N LYS A 38 -1.46 -10.88 21.05
CA LYS A 38 -0.76 -9.79 21.76
C LYS A 38 0.57 -10.20 22.39
N ASN A 39 0.71 -11.47 22.76
CA ASN A 39 1.96 -12.03 23.27
C ASN A 39 2.98 -12.40 22.16
N ASN A 40 2.71 -12.01 20.90
CA ASN A 40 3.49 -12.36 19.71
C ASN A 40 3.42 -13.82 19.26
N ASP A 41 2.57 -14.66 19.87
CA ASP A 41 2.34 -16.00 19.32
C ASP A 41 1.68 -15.89 17.94
N MET A 42 2.15 -16.73 17.01
CA MET A 42 1.70 -16.77 15.63
C MET A 42 1.22 -18.17 15.28
N LEU A 43 0.11 -18.26 14.53
CA LEU A 43 -0.40 -19.54 14.05
C LEU A 43 -0.92 -19.40 12.61
N HIS A 44 -0.47 -20.27 11.71
CA HIS A 44 -0.97 -20.34 10.35
C HIS A 44 -2.35 -21.02 10.30
N GLY A 45 -3.18 -20.69 9.32
CA GLY A 45 -4.49 -21.30 9.13
C GLY A 45 -5.47 -20.36 8.44
N GLY A 46 -6.76 -20.57 8.66
CA GLY A 46 -7.82 -19.75 8.08
C GLY A 46 -8.72 -19.16 9.16
N LEU A 47 -9.07 -17.88 9.01
CA LEU A 47 -10.12 -17.28 9.83
C LEU A 47 -11.48 -17.86 9.43
N LEU A 48 -12.20 -18.43 10.40
CA LEU A 48 -13.60 -18.83 10.20
C LEU A 48 -14.55 -17.71 10.60
N SER A 49 -14.37 -17.17 11.81
CA SER A 49 -15.17 -16.03 12.28
C SER A 49 -14.55 -15.21 13.40
N VAL A 50 -15.04 -13.98 13.54
CA VAL A 50 -14.87 -13.12 14.71
C VAL A 50 -16.24 -12.65 15.18
N SER A 51 -16.59 -12.97 16.43
CA SER A 51 -17.82 -12.52 17.08
C SER A 51 -17.47 -11.60 18.25
N PRO A 52 -17.63 -10.28 18.09
CA PRO A 52 -17.47 -9.31 19.18
C PRO A 52 -18.45 -9.55 20.34
N VAL A 53 -19.67 -10.01 20.03
CA VAL A 53 -20.69 -10.32 21.04
C VAL A 53 -20.25 -11.48 21.94
N ASP A 54 -19.66 -12.52 21.35
CA ASP A 54 -19.15 -13.67 22.11
C ASP A 54 -17.73 -13.44 22.66
N GLY A 55 -17.06 -12.38 22.22
CA GLY A 55 -15.66 -12.10 22.52
C GLY A 55 -14.70 -13.16 21.99
N LYS A 56 -15.04 -13.83 20.87
CA LYS A 56 -14.33 -15.01 20.36
C LYS A 56 -13.89 -14.88 18.90
N VAL A 57 -12.82 -15.59 18.58
CA VAL A 57 -12.27 -15.76 17.23
C VAL A 57 -12.16 -17.26 16.97
N LEU A 58 -12.75 -17.73 15.87
CA LEU A 58 -12.66 -19.12 15.44
C LEU A 58 -11.65 -19.25 14.31
N TRP A 59 -10.69 -20.16 14.47
CA TRP A 59 -9.55 -20.32 13.58
C TRP A 59 -9.36 -21.78 13.19
N GLN A 60 -9.22 -22.06 11.90
CA GLN A 60 -9.00 -23.40 11.37
C GLN A 60 -7.54 -23.61 11.01
N HIS A 61 -6.84 -24.50 11.72
CA HIS A 61 -5.51 -24.96 11.32
C HIS A 61 -5.63 -26.16 10.36
N PRO A 62 -4.80 -26.27 9.31
CA PRO A 62 -4.87 -27.40 8.36
C PRO A 62 -4.76 -28.79 9.03
N ASP A 63 -3.92 -28.90 10.07
CA ASP A 63 -3.68 -30.15 10.77
C ASP A 63 -4.62 -30.41 11.97
N SER A 64 -5.64 -29.57 12.20
CA SER A 64 -6.61 -29.77 13.28
C SER A 64 -7.97 -30.18 12.76
N LYS A 65 -8.60 -31.18 13.40
CA LYS A 65 -9.97 -31.60 13.06
C LYS A 65 -11.04 -30.62 13.55
N THR A 66 -10.75 -29.86 14.60
CA THR A 66 -11.68 -28.89 15.20
C THR A 66 -11.07 -27.49 15.18
N PRO A 67 -11.87 -26.44 14.96
CA PRO A 67 -11.37 -25.08 15.03
C PRO A 67 -10.84 -24.72 16.43
N PHE A 68 -9.79 -23.93 16.48
CA PHE A 68 -9.33 -23.28 17.70
C PHE A 68 -10.21 -22.08 18.03
N SER A 69 -10.51 -21.89 19.31
CA SER A 69 -11.23 -20.71 19.81
C SER A 69 -10.26 -19.83 20.60
N PHE A 70 -10.02 -18.61 20.11
CA PHE A 70 -9.25 -17.58 20.81
C PHE A 70 -10.17 -16.51 21.41
N LEU A 71 -9.68 -15.81 22.42
CA LEU A 71 -10.37 -14.64 22.98
C LEU A 71 -10.03 -13.41 22.13
N LEU A 72 -11.06 -12.67 21.67
CA LEU A 72 -10.88 -11.49 20.82
C LEU A 72 -10.00 -10.41 21.48
N LYS A 73 -10.12 -10.23 22.79
CA LYS A 73 -9.27 -9.28 23.55
C LYS A 73 -7.77 -9.60 23.51
N ASN A 74 -7.38 -10.83 23.14
CA ASN A 74 -5.98 -11.24 23.03
C ASN A 74 -5.47 -11.20 21.59
N LEU A 75 -6.35 -10.96 20.61
CA LEU A 75 -5.98 -10.90 19.21
C LEU A 75 -5.30 -9.56 18.92
N ARG A 76 -4.14 -9.56 18.28
CA ARG A 76 -3.51 -8.33 17.81
C ARG A 76 -3.78 -8.09 16.34
N GLN A 77 -3.63 -9.13 15.53
CA GLN A 77 -3.57 -8.97 14.08
C GLN A 77 -3.92 -10.27 13.36
N ILE A 78 -4.47 -10.13 12.15
CA ILE A 78 -4.57 -11.21 11.17
C ILE A 78 -3.91 -10.72 9.88
N ASP A 79 -2.95 -11.50 9.38
CA ASP A 79 -2.27 -11.24 8.11
C ASP A 79 -2.71 -12.23 7.05
N SER A 80 -2.98 -11.72 5.85
CA SER A 80 -3.26 -12.56 4.68
C SER A 80 -1.93 -13.01 4.05
N SER A 81 -1.31 -14.04 4.62
CA SER A 81 -0.02 -14.54 4.17
C SER A 81 -0.10 -15.31 2.84
N GLY A 82 0.32 -14.68 1.73
CA GLY A 82 0.44 -15.37 0.43
C GLY A 82 -0.77 -15.18 -0.50
N ILE A 83 -1.61 -14.19 -0.25
CA ILE A 83 -2.67 -13.74 -1.16
C ILE A 83 -2.32 -12.31 -1.53
N ASP A 84 -2.05 -12.06 -2.81
CA ASP A 84 -2.09 -10.69 -3.32
C ASP A 84 -3.53 -10.20 -3.11
N PRO A 85 -3.76 -9.14 -2.31
CA PRO A 85 -5.09 -8.59 -2.14
C PRO A 85 -5.69 -8.31 -3.51
N LYS A 86 -7.02 -8.40 -3.66
CA LYS A 86 -7.64 -8.01 -4.93
C LYS A 86 -7.28 -6.56 -5.22
N ILE A 87 -6.39 -6.32 -6.16
CA ILE A 87 -6.06 -4.97 -6.59
C ILE A 87 -7.15 -4.51 -7.55
N SER A 88 -7.66 -3.30 -7.34
CA SER A 88 -8.56 -2.68 -8.31
C SER A 88 -7.90 -2.63 -9.69
N LYS A 89 -8.54 -3.24 -10.70
CA LYS A 89 -8.08 -3.19 -12.10
C LYS A 89 -8.11 -1.77 -12.65
N ASP A 90 -9.03 -0.95 -12.14
CA ASP A 90 -9.11 0.46 -12.44
C ASP A 90 -8.34 1.24 -11.36
N SER A 91 -7.49 2.19 -11.73
CA SER A 91 -6.90 3.12 -10.77
C SER A 91 -7.90 4.24 -10.51
N PRO A 92 -8.66 4.23 -9.39
CA PRO A 92 -9.63 5.27 -9.12
C PRO A 92 -8.93 6.63 -9.05
N PRO A 93 -9.52 7.68 -9.64
CA PRO A 93 -8.86 8.97 -9.82
C PRO A 93 -8.80 9.82 -8.54
N PHE A 94 -9.42 9.38 -7.43
CA PHE A 94 -9.39 10.13 -6.17
C PHE A 94 -9.08 9.25 -4.96
N ALA A 95 -8.43 9.87 -3.97
CA ALA A 95 -8.30 9.36 -2.61
C ALA A 95 -8.88 10.40 -1.64
N LEU A 96 -9.73 9.94 -0.72
CA LEU A 96 -10.31 10.77 0.34
C LEU A 96 -9.59 10.49 1.65
N VAL A 97 -8.95 11.51 2.21
CA VAL A 97 -8.35 11.44 3.56
C VAL A 97 -9.40 11.88 4.56
N LEU A 98 -9.66 11.05 5.56
CA LEU A 98 -10.65 11.29 6.61
C LEU A 98 -10.00 11.85 7.87
N THR A 99 -10.82 12.39 8.78
CA THR A 99 -10.34 13.03 10.02
C THR A 99 -9.75 12.05 11.03
N ASN A 100 -10.04 10.75 10.91
CA ASN A 100 -9.39 9.68 11.68
C ASN A 100 -8.11 9.13 11.01
N GLY A 101 -7.70 9.70 9.87
CA GLY A 101 -6.54 9.27 9.11
C GLY A 101 -6.78 8.10 8.15
N ASP A 102 -8.01 7.59 8.05
CA ASP A 102 -8.36 6.61 7.02
C ASP A 102 -8.23 7.24 5.62
N VAL A 103 -7.85 6.43 4.64
CA VAL A 103 -7.69 6.85 3.24
C VAL A 103 -8.54 5.94 2.36
N LEU A 104 -9.54 6.53 1.69
CA LEU A 104 -10.48 5.79 0.85
C LEU A 104 -10.30 6.16 -0.62
N SER A 105 -9.76 5.21 -1.39
CA SER A 105 -9.57 5.35 -2.84
C SER A 105 -10.84 5.00 -3.61
N GLY A 106 -11.28 5.89 -4.52
CA GLY A 106 -12.51 5.71 -5.27
C GLY A 106 -12.80 6.79 -6.32
N SER A 107 -13.97 6.69 -6.96
CA SER A 107 -14.48 7.71 -7.86
C SER A 107 -15.56 8.53 -7.17
N ILE A 108 -15.41 9.86 -7.14
CA ILE A 108 -16.43 10.73 -6.56
C ILE A 108 -17.64 10.76 -7.50
N ILE A 109 -18.79 10.28 -7.01
CA ILE A 109 -20.06 10.33 -7.73
C ILE A 109 -20.63 11.74 -7.61
N SER A 110 -20.70 12.24 -6.38
CA SER A 110 -21.19 13.57 -6.06
C SER A 110 -20.74 14.02 -4.67
N MET A 111 -20.89 15.31 -4.39
CA MET A 111 -20.76 15.89 -3.06
C MET A 111 -21.76 17.04 -2.92
N ASP A 112 -22.34 17.18 -1.75
CA ASP A 112 -23.15 18.33 -1.35
C ASP A 112 -22.61 18.98 -0.05
N THR A 113 -23.45 19.73 0.66
CA THR A 113 -23.08 20.39 1.91
C THR A 113 -22.96 19.43 3.10
N ALA A 114 -23.49 18.22 3.01
CA ALA A 114 -23.58 17.24 4.08
C ALA A 114 -22.77 15.97 3.80
N TYR A 115 -22.73 15.49 2.56
CA TYR A 115 -22.15 14.19 2.23
C TYR A 115 -21.29 14.20 0.97
N VAL A 116 -20.40 13.22 0.91
CA VAL A 116 -19.69 12.79 -0.30
C VAL A 116 -20.14 11.37 -0.65
N MET A 117 -20.52 11.16 -1.90
CA MET A 117 -20.82 9.84 -2.44
C MET A 117 -19.58 9.34 -3.19
N LEU A 118 -18.92 8.32 -2.64
CA LEU A 118 -17.70 7.74 -3.19
C LEU A 118 -17.97 6.32 -3.68
N LYS A 119 -17.77 6.06 -4.97
CA LYS A 119 -17.78 4.71 -5.52
C LYS A 119 -16.44 4.03 -5.25
N THR A 120 -16.46 2.92 -4.54
CA THR A 120 -15.27 2.13 -4.20
C THR A 120 -15.35 0.74 -4.83
N TRP A 121 -14.19 0.14 -5.10
CA TRP A 121 -14.12 -1.22 -5.63
C TRP A 121 -14.33 -2.28 -4.52
N PHE A 122 -14.09 -1.92 -3.25
CA PHE A 122 -14.08 -2.85 -2.11
C PHE A 122 -15.37 -2.85 -1.30
N ALA A 123 -16.14 -1.75 -1.29
CA ALA A 123 -17.36 -1.59 -0.49
C ALA A 123 -18.57 -1.07 -1.28
N GLY A 124 -18.44 -0.88 -2.60
CA GLY A 124 -19.47 -0.21 -3.40
C GLY A 124 -19.55 1.28 -3.09
N ASP A 125 -20.76 1.82 -3.05
CA ASP A 125 -20.99 3.25 -2.86
C ASP A 125 -20.98 3.60 -1.36
N LEU A 126 -20.03 4.42 -0.95
CA LEU A 126 -19.91 4.93 0.42
C LEU A 126 -20.48 6.34 0.52
N LYS A 127 -21.33 6.56 1.53
CA LYS A 127 -21.87 7.87 1.89
C LYS A 127 -21.10 8.44 3.08
N ILE A 128 -20.15 9.31 2.81
CA ILE A 128 -19.22 9.87 3.80
C ILE A 128 -19.77 11.20 4.33
N ASP A 129 -19.84 11.40 5.65
CA ASP A 129 -20.16 12.70 6.24
C ASP A 129 -19.06 13.71 5.87
N ARG A 130 -19.43 14.80 5.20
CA ARG A 130 -18.48 15.83 4.75
C ARG A 130 -17.66 16.42 5.90
N ARG A 131 -18.15 16.39 7.13
CA ARG A 131 -17.41 16.84 8.33
C ARG A 131 -16.30 15.89 8.74
N MET A 132 -16.35 14.64 8.28
CA MET A 132 -15.31 13.64 8.50
C MET A 132 -14.27 13.64 7.37
N LEU A 133 -14.47 14.43 6.32
CA LEU A 133 -13.51 14.60 5.24
C LEU A 133 -12.45 15.63 5.63
N LYS A 134 -11.17 15.28 5.46
CA LYS A 134 -10.03 16.18 5.62
C LYS A 134 -9.57 16.72 4.26
N GLU A 135 -9.31 15.82 3.32
CA GLU A 135 -8.78 16.16 2.00
C GLU A 135 -9.35 15.25 0.90
N ILE A 136 -9.56 15.82 -0.29
CA ILE A 136 -9.74 15.07 -1.53
C ILE A 136 -8.47 15.23 -2.36
N ILE A 137 -7.83 14.13 -2.71
CA ILE A 137 -6.63 14.10 -3.54
C ILE A 137 -7.02 13.53 -4.89
N ASN A 138 -6.70 14.23 -5.98
CA ASN A 138 -6.84 13.70 -7.33
C ASN A 138 -5.58 12.89 -7.69
N THR A 139 -5.66 11.58 -7.46
CA THR A 139 -4.63 10.60 -7.82
C THR A 139 -4.55 10.36 -9.34
N GLY A 140 -5.55 10.80 -10.10
CA GLY A 140 -5.56 10.76 -11.57
C GLY A 140 -4.89 11.97 -12.25
N SER A 141 -4.66 13.07 -11.52
CA SER A 141 -4.11 14.34 -12.07
C SER A 141 -2.61 14.28 -12.42
N SER A 142 -1.93 13.20 -12.03
CA SER A 142 -0.67 12.78 -12.61
C SER A 142 -0.79 11.31 -12.95
N GLN A 143 -1.30 10.98 -14.15
CA GLN A 143 -1.15 9.64 -14.68
C GLN A 143 0.33 9.26 -14.52
N PRO A 144 0.65 8.19 -13.79
CA PRO A 144 2.03 7.81 -13.63
C PRO A 144 2.60 7.57 -15.01
N VAL A 145 3.73 8.21 -15.30
CA VAL A 145 4.49 8.00 -16.53
C VAL A 145 4.96 6.56 -16.63
N PHE A 146 5.01 5.84 -15.50
CA PHE A 146 5.25 4.40 -15.47
C PHE A 146 4.56 3.69 -14.29
N LYS A 147 4.04 2.49 -14.56
CA LYS A 147 3.51 1.52 -13.60
C LYS A 147 4.11 0.15 -13.93
N GLY A 148 4.63 -0.56 -12.93
CA GLY A 148 5.17 -1.90 -13.10
C GLY A 148 5.74 -2.48 -11.80
N PRO A 149 6.62 -3.48 -11.87
CA PRO A 149 7.02 -4.19 -13.08
C PRO A 149 5.87 -5.08 -13.59
N ASN A 150 5.62 -5.13 -14.90
CA ASN A 150 4.57 -5.97 -15.51
C ASN A 150 5.13 -7.23 -16.16
N SER A 151 6.39 -7.18 -16.58
CA SER A 151 7.12 -8.32 -17.16
C SER A 151 8.61 -8.00 -17.21
N LEU A 152 9.47 -8.99 -17.44
CA LEU A 152 10.91 -8.76 -17.65
C LEU A 152 11.22 -8.01 -18.96
N ASN A 153 10.38 -8.17 -19.99
CA ASN A 153 10.61 -7.64 -21.34
C ASN A 153 10.60 -6.10 -21.43
N GLU A 154 10.02 -5.43 -20.43
CA GLU A 154 9.98 -3.97 -20.37
C GLU A 154 11.23 -3.35 -19.72
N TRP A 155 12.15 -4.20 -19.24
CA TRP A 155 13.41 -3.85 -18.60
C TRP A 155 14.57 -4.31 -19.47
N HIS A 156 15.59 -3.46 -19.58
CA HIS A 156 16.90 -3.94 -19.97
C HIS A 156 17.59 -4.44 -18.69
N VAL A 157 18.26 -5.58 -18.81
CA VAL A 157 18.88 -6.29 -17.68
C VAL A 157 20.20 -6.84 -18.15
N GLN A 158 21.11 -7.09 -17.21
CA GLN A 158 22.35 -7.79 -17.51
C GLN A 158 22.05 -9.13 -18.17
N LYS A 159 22.62 -9.36 -19.36
CA LYS A 159 22.51 -10.64 -20.06
C LYS A 159 23.73 -11.49 -19.73
N MET A 160 23.47 -12.74 -19.33
CA MET A 160 24.51 -13.75 -19.17
C MET A 160 25.09 -14.12 -20.54
N ASP A 161 26.41 -14.17 -20.66
CA ASP A 161 27.10 -14.92 -21.72
C ASP A 161 27.54 -16.27 -21.13
N PRO A 162 26.79 -17.36 -21.36
CA PRO A 162 27.06 -18.64 -20.72
C PRO A 162 28.38 -19.28 -21.16
N GLU A 163 28.94 -18.87 -22.31
CA GLU A 163 30.13 -19.51 -22.89
C GLU A 163 31.45 -19.00 -22.29
N ASN A 164 31.44 -17.82 -21.64
CA ASN A 164 32.65 -17.14 -21.16
C ASN A 164 32.69 -16.91 -19.63
N ALA A 165 31.71 -17.40 -18.87
CA ALA A 165 31.62 -17.18 -17.43
C ALA A 165 32.38 -18.25 -16.63
N MET A 166 33.36 -17.84 -15.82
CA MET A 166 33.92 -18.70 -14.76
C MET A 166 32.93 -18.79 -13.58
N GLU A 167 32.91 -19.92 -12.87
CA GLU A 167 31.97 -20.17 -11.76
C GLU A 167 32.11 -19.16 -10.60
N SER A 168 33.30 -18.57 -10.42
CA SER A 168 33.59 -17.49 -9.46
C SER A 168 33.10 -16.10 -9.89
N ASP A 169 32.69 -15.95 -11.15
CA ASP A 169 32.41 -14.67 -11.80
C ASP A 169 30.94 -14.61 -12.31
N MET A 170 30.05 -15.43 -11.74
CA MET A 170 28.65 -15.45 -12.18
C MET A 170 28.00 -14.08 -11.95
N PRO A 171 27.61 -13.36 -13.02
CA PRO A 171 27.00 -12.05 -12.89
C PRO A 171 25.63 -12.17 -12.22
N GLY A 172 25.17 -11.07 -11.64
CA GLY A 172 23.84 -11.01 -11.07
C GLY A 172 22.77 -11.25 -12.12
N LYS A 173 21.67 -11.83 -11.67
CA LYS A 173 20.53 -12.23 -12.47
C LYS A 173 19.32 -11.41 -12.07
N VAL A 174 18.49 -11.06 -13.05
CA VAL A 174 17.18 -10.45 -12.84
C VAL A 174 16.10 -11.34 -13.42
N GLU A 175 15.14 -11.73 -12.57
CA GLU A 175 13.98 -12.53 -12.97
C GLU A 175 12.69 -11.79 -12.66
N PHE A 176 11.65 -12.06 -13.44
CA PHE A 176 10.31 -11.57 -13.13
C PHE A 176 9.47 -12.71 -12.55
N LYS A 177 9.06 -12.59 -11.28
CA LYS A 177 8.27 -13.59 -10.58
C LYS A 177 7.31 -12.90 -9.61
N ASP A 178 6.05 -13.35 -9.58
CA ASP A 178 5.01 -12.87 -8.66
C ASP A 178 4.90 -11.33 -8.63
N GLY A 179 4.89 -10.70 -9.82
CA GLY A 179 4.80 -9.24 -9.95
C GLY A 179 6.05 -8.47 -9.48
N CYS A 180 7.17 -9.15 -9.24
CA CYS A 180 8.41 -8.58 -8.73
C CYS A 180 9.57 -8.78 -9.71
N LEU A 181 10.49 -7.81 -9.75
CA LEU A 181 11.85 -8.03 -10.23
C LEU A 181 12.66 -8.62 -9.08
N ALA A 182 13.08 -9.88 -9.23
CA ALA A 182 13.96 -10.57 -8.30
C ALA A 182 15.41 -10.46 -8.79
N MET A 183 16.25 -9.78 -8.01
CA MET A 183 17.67 -9.56 -8.30
C MET A 183 18.51 -10.43 -7.36
N SER A 184 19.37 -11.29 -7.92
CA SER A 184 20.19 -12.27 -7.18
C SER A 184 21.61 -12.39 -7.75
N GLY A 185 22.52 -13.05 -7.04
CA GLY A 185 23.91 -13.25 -7.49
C GLY A 185 24.81 -12.04 -7.19
N TYR A 186 25.93 -11.91 -7.92
CA TYR A 186 26.92 -10.84 -7.73
C TYR A 186 26.68 -9.68 -8.69
N GLU A 187 26.26 -8.52 -8.17
CA GLU A 187 25.92 -7.31 -8.93
C GLU A 187 24.84 -7.51 -10.01
N ALA A 188 23.66 -6.92 -9.84
CA ALA A 188 22.58 -6.99 -10.82
C ALA A 188 21.98 -5.61 -11.09
N TYR A 189 21.43 -5.42 -12.30
CA TYR A 189 20.69 -4.20 -12.61
C TYR A 189 19.49 -4.47 -13.51
N ALA A 190 18.47 -3.63 -13.34
CA ALA A 190 17.31 -3.54 -14.20
C ALA A 190 17.08 -2.08 -14.59
N ASP A 191 17.35 -1.73 -15.84
CA ASP A 191 17.22 -0.37 -16.36
C ASP A 191 15.99 -0.18 -17.24
N LYS A 192 15.45 1.04 -17.15
CA LYS A 192 14.32 1.48 -17.94
C LYS A 192 14.51 2.95 -18.31
N LYS A 193 14.90 3.19 -19.57
CA LYS A 193 15.34 4.51 -20.03
C LYS A 193 14.23 5.39 -20.60
N ASP A 194 13.18 4.80 -21.17
CA ASP A 194 12.11 5.52 -21.87
C ASP A 194 10.94 6.01 -21.00
N ILE A 195 11.17 6.21 -19.69
CA ILE A 195 10.10 6.61 -18.74
C ILE A 195 9.70 8.08 -18.94
N LYS A 196 10.62 8.91 -19.45
CA LYS A 196 10.46 10.37 -19.54
C LYS A 196 10.12 10.96 -18.16
N ILE A 197 10.94 10.64 -17.17
CA ILE A 197 10.72 11.10 -15.79
C ILE A 197 10.56 12.64 -15.75
N PRO A 198 9.46 13.15 -15.15
CA PRO A 198 9.23 14.59 -15.00
C PRO A 198 10.31 15.32 -14.19
N GLU A 199 10.38 16.64 -14.32
CA GLU A 199 11.34 17.49 -13.59
C GLU A 199 11.16 17.41 -12.07
N MET A 200 9.91 17.32 -11.60
CA MET A 200 9.56 17.00 -10.22
C MET A 200 8.81 15.68 -10.23
N VAL A 201 9.32 14.69 -9.51
CA VAL A 201 8.87 13.31 -9.60
C VAL A 201 8.61 12.72 -8.23
N LYS A 202 7.52 11.95 -8.14
CA LYS A 202 7.27 10.98 -7.07
C LYS A 202 7.56 9.59 -7.65
N MET A 203 8.45 8.85 -7.00
CA MET A 203 8.68 7.43 -7.28
C MET A 203 8.27 6.63 -6.06
N GLU A 204 7.45 5.62 -6.27
CA GLU A 204 7.00 4.69 -5.24
C GLU A 204 7.44 3.30 -5.68
N TYR A 205 8.01 2.51 -4.78
CA TYR A 205 8.26 1.10 -4.99
C TYR A 205 8.34 0.37 -3.65
N THR A 206 8.16 -0.94 -3.68
CA THR A 206 8.40 -1.82 -2.54
C THR A 206 9.67 -2.61 -2.81
N THR A 207 10.56 -2.70 -1.81
CA THR A 207 11.76 -3.54 -1.89
C THR A 207 11.89 -4.45 -0.67
N THR A 208 12.50 -5.63 -0.83
CA THR A 208 13.07 -6.34 0.31
C THR A 208 14.44 -5.77 0.67
N LEU A 209 14.80 -5.74 1.96
CA LEU A 209 16.16 -5.40 2.42
C LEU A 209 16.79 -6.59 3.12
N ASN A 210 17.18 -7.59 2.33
CA ASN A 210 17.80 -8.81 2.84
C ASN A 210 19.33 -8.80 2.74
N ASN A 211 19.90 -7.79 2.07
CA ASN A 211 21.33 -7.62 1.83
C ASN A 211 21.76 -6.15 2.03
N ASP A 212 23.03 -5.86 1.76
CA ASP A 212 23.68 -4.61 2.19
C ASP A 212 23.87 -3.57 1.07
N GLY A 213 23.29 -3.77 -0.13
CA GLY A 213 23.50 -2.84 -1.25
C GLY A 213 22.42 -2.89 -2.33
N SER A 214 21.31 -2.18 -2.10
CA SER A 214 20.25 -1.96 -3.09
C SER A 214 20.01 -0.48 -3.33
N GLY A 215 19.61 -0.10 -4.54
CA GLY A 215 19.30 1.29 -4.79
C GLY A 215 18.56 1.53 -6.10
N VAL A 216 18.18 2.78 -6.28
CA VAL A 216 17.66 3.29 -7.55
C VAL A 216 18.48 4.49 -7.99
N ILE A 217 18.98 4.42 -9.21
CA ILE A 217 19.66 5.50 -9.92
C ILE A 217 18.68 6.08 -10.92
N PHE A 218 18.55 7.39 -10.99
CA PHE A 218 17.53 8.05 -11.82
C PHE A 218 18.01 9.37 -12.43
N PHE A 219 17.23 9.86 -13.38
CA PHE A 219 17.58 10.98 -14.27
C PHE A 219 18.82 10.71 -15.13
N THR A 220 18.97 9.47 -15.59
CA THR A 220 20.05 9.06 -16.48
C THR A 220 19.56 8.15 -17.59
N ASP A 221 19.94 8.50 -18.82
CA ASP A 221 19.76 7.68 -20.01
C ASP A 221 21.08 6.98 -20.41
N ALA A 222 22.14 7.19 -19.64
CA ALA A 222 23.42 6.54 -19.89
C ALA A 222 23.25 5.01 -19.76
N PRO A 223 23.70 4.23 -20.76
CA PRO A 223 23.70 2.78 -20.66
C PRO A 223 24.69 2.35 -19.58
N ILE A 224 24.40 1.25 -18.89
CA ILE A 224 25.40 0.55 -18.08
C ILE A 224 26.24 -0.27 -19.05
N THR A 225 27.52 0.08 -19.16
CA THR A 225 28.47 -0.65 -19.98
C THR A 225 29.41 -1.43 -19.07
N ASN A 226 29.07 -2.66 -18.73
CA ASN A 226 30.00 -3.58 -18.06
C ASN A 226 31.09 -4.04 -19.06
N LYS A 227 31.88 -3.11 -19.57
CA LYS A 227 33.07 -3.36 -20.40
C LYS A 227 34.28 -3.39 -19.46
N ASP A 228 35.23 -4.27 -19.78
CA ASP A 228 36.58 -4.30 -19.20
C ASP A 228 36.68 -4.66 -17.70
N GLY A 229 35.75 -5.45 -17.15
CA GLY A 229 35.85 -5.95 -15.77
C GLY A 229 35.65 -4.91 -14.67
N ASN A 230 35.13 -3.73 -15.02
CA ASN A 230 34.73 -2.70 -14.07
C ASN A 230 33.51 -3.17 -13.23
N SER A 231 33.51 -2.85 -11.94
CA SER A 231 32.35 -3.10 -11.06
C SER A 231 31.16 -2.24 -11.47
N LEU A 232 29.95 -2.72 -11.22
CA LEU A 232 28.69 -2.00 -11.48
C LEU A 232 28.69 -0.61 -10.81
N ASP A 233 29.19 -0.51 -9.59
CA ASP A 233 29.35 0.75 -8.86
C ASP A 233 30.19 1.77 -9.63
N SER A 234 31.32 1.33 -10.18
CA SER A 234 32.22 2.23 -10.91
C SER A 234 31.60 2.77 -12.20
N GLU A 235 30.78 1.97 -12.90
CA GLU A 235 30.02 2.40 -14.07
C GLU A 235 28.89 3.37 -13.66
N ILE A 236 28.21 3.12 -12.55
CA ILE A 236 27.17 4.00 -12.01
C ILE A 236 27.75 5.35 -11.59
N TYR A 237 28.87 5.40 -10.87
CA TYR A 237 29.46 6.64 -10.36
C TYR A 237 30.00 7.56 -11.47
N ARG A 238 30.28 7.00 -12.66
CA ARG A 238 30.63 7.78 -13.86
C ARG A 238 29.42 8.45 -14.50
N MET A 239 28.21 8.00 -14.22
CA MET A 239 27.00 8.62 -14.74
C MET A 239 26.79 9.99 -14.13
N LYS A 240 26.09 10.86 -14.86
CA LYS A 240 25.51 12.08 -14.31
C LYS A 240 24.07 11.79 -13.92
N ALA A 241 23.86 11.34 -12.70
CA ALA A 241 22.59 10.83 -12.20
C ALA A 241 22.36 11.22 -10.73
N TYR A 242 21.12 11.10 -10.28
CA TYR A 242 20.83 11.02 -8.85
C TYR A 242 20.63 9.57 -8.43
N GLY A 243 20.79 9.30 -7.15
CA GLY A 243 20.55 7.98 -6.59
C GLY A 243 19.99 8.03 -5.17
N VAL A 244 19.33 6.94 -4.81
CA VAL A 244 19.01 6.58 -3.42
C VAL A 244 19.50 5.16 -3.22
N SER A 245 20.33 4.96 -2.20
CA SER A 245 20.85 3.65 -1.78
C SER A 245 20.30 3.32 -0.39
N ILE A 246 19.83 2.09 -0.23
CA ILE A 246 19.20 1.58 0.98
C ILE A 246 19.77 0.19 1.26
N SER A 247 20.28 0.02 2.47
CA SER A 247 20.74 -1.24 3.03
C SER A 247 20.02 -1.53 4.35
N ARG A 248 20.35 -2.64 5.02
CA ARG A 248 19.86 -2.93 6.38
C ARG A 248 20.40 -1.95 7.44
N HIS A 249 21.47 -1.22 7.11
CA HIS A 249 22.21 -0.42 8.07
C HIS A 249 22.13 1.08 7.79
N SER A 250 21.92 1.47 6.54
CA SER A 250 22.04 2.85 6.12
C SER A 250 21.06 3.20 5.00
N ILE A 251 20.78 4.50 4.92
CA ILE A 251 20.14 5.13 3.78
C ILE A 251 20.98 6.32 3.36
N SER A 252 21.23 6.43 2.06
CA SER A 252 21.93 7.57 1.47
C SER A 252 21.22 8.02 0.20
N ALA A 253 21.33 9.31 -0.08
CA ALA A 253 20.84 9.93 -1.31
C ALA A 253 21.88 10.94 -1.76
N GLY A 254 22.03 11.05 -3.06
CA GLY A 254 23.14 11.81 -3.61
C GLY A 254 23.14 11.82 -5.12
N ARG A 255 24.29 12.22 -5.65
CA ARG A 255 24.56 12.26 -7.08
C ARG A 255 25.77 11.44 -7.45
N CYS A 256 25.69 10.82 -8.61
CA CYS A 256 26.83 10.29 -9.33
C CYS A 256 27.39 11.39 -10.23
N ARG A 257 28.71 11.58 -10.21
CA ARG A 257 29.42 12.44 -11.17
C ARG A 257 30.91 12.14 -11.14
N ASN A 258 31.56 12.11 -12.31
CA ASN A 258 33.02 12.04 -12.45
C ASN A 258 33.68 10.86 -11.71
N GLY A 259 32.97 9.74 -11.54
CA GLY A 259 33.49 8.56 -10.85
C GLY A 259 33.33 8.62 -9.31
N GLU A 260 32.59 9.60 -8.79
CA GLU A 260 32.32 9.74 -7.37
C GLU A 260 30.83 9.66 -7.03
N TRP A 261 30.54 9.06 -5.87
CA TRP A 261 29.24 9.13 -5.20
C TRP A 261 29.24 10.26 -4.17
N GLN A 262 28.63 11.39 -4.52
CA GLN A 262 28.53 12.55 -3.66
C GLN A 262 27.18 12.54 -2.95
N SER A 263 27.16 12.04 -1.72
CA SER A 263 25.93 11.79 -0.98
C SER A 263 25.89 12.45 0.38
N GLY A 264 24.66 12.70 0.83
CA GLY A 264 24.34 12.87 2.25
C GLY A 264 23.60 11.63 2.73
N GLY A 265 23.90 11.18 3.94
CA GLY A 265 23.27 10.00 4.53
C GLY A 265 23.14 10.16 6.03
N ASP A 266 22.26 9.34 6.61
CA ASP A 266 22.13 9.18 8.04
C ASP A 266 22.42 7.71 8.40
N SER A 267 23.05 7.48 9.55
CA SER A 267 23.13 6.15 10.12
C SER A 267 21.75 5.78 10.64
N ALA A 268 20.93 5.22 9.77
CA ALA A 268 19.54 4.88 10.06
C ALA A 268 19.38 3.48 10.66
N GLU A 269 20.47 2.87 11.17
CA GLU A 269 20.51 1.45 11.55
C GLU A 269 19.40 1.05 12.52
N ALA A 270 19.24 1.78 13.63
CA ALA A 270 18.22 1.46 14.63
C ALA A 270 16.79 1.57 14.05
N ARG A 271 16.57 2.56 13.19
CA ARG A 271 15.28 2.78 12.55
C ARG A 271 14.96 1.71 11.50
N ILE A 272 15.90 1.42 10.61
CA ILE A 272 15.74 0.41 9.56
C ILE A 272 15.53 -0.96 10.22
N ARG A 273 16.32 -1.28 11.26
CA ARG A 273 16.13 -2.49 12.06
C ARG A 273 14.71 -2.60 12.64
N ASN A 274 14.18 -1.51 13.19
CA ASN A 274 12.81 -1.50 13.72
C ASN A 274 11.75 -1.70 12.62
N LEU A 275 11.93 -1.11 11.44
CA LEU A 275 11.04 -1.34 10.29
C LEU A 275 11.08 -2.81 9.87
N LEU A 276 12.29 -3.38 9.80
CA LEU A 276 12.52 -4.77 9.38
C LEU A 276 12.06 -5.81 10.40
N ALA A 277 11.91 -5.45 11.68
CA ALA A 277 11.37 -6.34 12.70
C ALA A 277 9.92 -6.78 12.40
N SER A 278 9.17 -5.96 11.65
CA SER A 278 7.77 -6.23 11.29
C SER A 278 7.60 -6.92 9.93
N SER A 279 8.50 -6.68 8.98
CA SER A 279 8.45 -7.22 7.63
C SER A 279 9.80 -7.02 6.92
N PRO A 280 10.27 -7.98 6.11
CA PRO A 280 11.45 -7.77 5.26
C PRO A 280 11.19 -6.79 4.10
N LYS A 281 9.91 -6.50 3.81
CA LYS A 281 9.49 -5.57 2.75
C LYS A 281 9.35 -4.16 3.31
N ILE A 282 9.90 -3.18 2.58
CA ILE A 282 9.79 -1.76 2.87
C ILE A 282 9.24 -1.02 1.66
N LYS A 283 8.27 -0.15 1.90
CA LYS A 283 7.79 0.83 0.92
C LYS A 283 8.74 2.02 0.92
N VAL A 284 9.19 2.41 -0.26
CA VAL A 284 10.07 3.54 -0.49
C VAL A 284 9.34 4.56 -1.35
N ASP A 285 9.18 5.77 -0.82
CA ASP A 285 8.70 6.92 -1.60
C ASP A 285 9.83 7.94 -1.75
N ILE A 286 10.12 8.32 -2.99
CA ILE A 286 11.13 9.32 -3.34
C ILE A 286 10.45 10.51 -3.99
N TYR A 287 10.59 11.68 -3.37
CA TYR A 287 10.15 12.97 -3.88
C TYR A 287 11.39 13.75 -4.33
N ALA A 288 11.64 13.78 -5.64
CA ALA A 288 12.80 14.45 -6.21
C ALA A 288 12.38 15.67 -7.04
N SER A 289 13.11 16.78 -6.87
CA SER A 289 12.99 17.97 -7.70
C SER A 289 14.31 18.23 -8.38
N ARG A 290 14.36 18.01 -9.69
CA ARG A 290 15.51 18.35 -10.52
C ARG A 290 15.75 19.85 -10.53
N LYS A 291 14.69 20.67 -10.49
CA LYS A 291 14.80 22.14 -10.47
C LYS A 291 15.48 22.67 -9.21
N ALA A 292 15.18 22.05 -8.07
CA ALA A 292 15.65 22.50 -6.76
C ALA A 292 16.86 21.69 -6.26
N GLY A 293 17.30 20.66 -7.00
CA GLY A 293 18.37 19.77 -6.56
C GLY A 293 18.04 18.99 -5.29
N THR A 294 16.76 18.68 -5.01
CA THR A 294 16.36 18.06 -3.74
C THR A 294 15.87 16.63 -3.93
N ILE A 295 16.18 15.75 -2.98
CA ILE A 295 15.63 14.40 -2.87
C ILE A 295 15.12 14.21 -1.43
N ASN A 296 13.85 13.84 -1.28
CA ASN A 296 13.29 13.46 0.02
C ASN A 296 12.83 12.01 -0.06
N VAL A 297 13.27 11.18 0.87
CA VAL A 297 12.96 9.75 0.90
C VAL A 297 12.12 9.45 2.13
N PHE A 298 11.07 8.67 1.96
CA PHE A 298 10.22 8.15 3.03
C PHE A 298 10.28 6.62 3.00
N LEU A 299 10.35 6.01 4.18
CA LEU A 299 10.25 4.56 4.37
C LEU A 299 8.99 4.28 5.16
N ASN A 300 8.10 3.42 4.64
CA ASN A 300 6.78 3.12 5.22
C ASN A 300 6.03 4.40 5.66
N ASN A 301 5.96 5.38 4.74
CA ASN A 301 5.33 6.69 4.93
C ASN A 301 5.97 7.61 6.00
N SER A 302 7.12 7.24 6.57
CA SER A 302 7.87 8.08 7.51
C SER A 302 9.10 8.72 6.83
N PRO A 303 9.38 10.03 6.99
CA PRO A 303 10.52 10.69 6.34
C PRO A 303 11.81 10.10 6.85
N ALA A 304 12.66 9.62 5.95
CA ALA A 304 13.88 8.89 6.26
C ALA A 304 15.13 9.69 5.95
N LEU A 305 15.13 10.43 4.84
CA LEU A 305 16.30 11.19 4.42
C LEU A 305 15.88 12.42 3.61
N LYS A 306 16.64 13.49 3.73
CA LYS A 306 16.58 14.66 2.86
C LYS A 306 17.99 14.98 2.36
N TYR A 307 18.13 15.08 1.04
CA TYR A 307 19.35 15.49 0.37
C TYR A 307 19.09 16.77 -0.43
N ILE A 308 20.08 17.67 -0.40
CA ILE A 308 20.08 18.94 -1.16
C ILE A 308 21.43 19.02 -1.89
N ASP A 309 21.37 18.94 -3.22
CA ASP A 309 22.49 19.15 -4.11
C ASP A 309 22.94 20.62 -4.03
N GLN A 310 24.24 20.84 -3.78
CA GLN A 310 24.82 22.17 -3.64
C GLN A 310 25.28 22.75 -5.00
N ASP A 311 25.23 21.95 -6.07
CA ASP A 311 25.60 22.36 -7.41
C ASP A 311 24.40 22.97 -8.16
N SER A 312 24.63 23.46 -9.37
CA SER A 312 23.62 23.98 -10.31
C SER A 312 23.48 23.12 -11.57
N ASP A 313 24.43 22.21 -11.82
CA ASP A 313 24.43 21.35 -13.00
C ASP A 313 23.77 19.98 -12.75
N PHE A 314 22.45 19.94 -12.83
CA PHE A 314 21.64 18.77 -12.49
C PHE A 314 21.58 17.69 -13.59
N PRO A 315 21.38 16.41 -13.23
CA PRO A 315 21.13 15.30 -14.17
C PRO A 315 19.95 15.59 -15.12
N LYS A 316 20.07 15.18 -16.40
CA LYS A 316 19.09 15.52 -17.45
C LYS A 316 18.30 14.33 -18.00
N GLY A 317 18.69 13.10 -17.69
CA GLY A 317 18.10 11.91 -18.31
C GLY A 317 16.63 11.68 -17.94
N GLY A 318 15.95 10.88 -18.75
CA GLY A 318 14.55 10.49 -18.58
C GLY A 318 14.35 9.09 -17.98
N GLY A 319 15.43 8.36 -17.73
CA GLY A 319 15.42 6.97 -17.26
C GLY A 319 15.73 6.76 -15.78
N LEU A 320 15.56 5.50 -15.36
CA LEU A 320 16.04 4.96 -14.09
C LEU A 320 16.69 3.59 -14.24
N CYS A 321 17.36 3.17 -13.17
CA CYS A 321 17.93 1.85 -13.02
C CYS A 321 17.82 1.40 -11.56
N PHE A 322 17.24 0.24 -11.32
CA PHE A 322 17.40 -0.45 -10.05
C PHE A 322 18.70 -1.24 -10.07
N VAL A 323 19.45 -1.13 -8.98
CA VAL A 323 20.80 -1.68 -8.87
C VAL A 323 20.92 -2.47 -7.58
N MET A 324 21.66 -3.57 -7.67
CA MET A 324 22.12 -4.36 -6.56
C MET A 324 23.63 -4.48 -6.74
N VAL A 325 24.39 -4.08 -5.73
CA VAL A 325 25.85 -3.86 -5.85
C VAL A 325 26.66 -4.84 -4.99
N ASP A 326 25.99 -5.82 -4.40
CA ASP A 326 26.58 -6.83 -3.51
C ASP A 326 25.99 -8.23 -3.80
N ASN A 327 26.63 -9.29 -3.28
CA ASN A 327 26.20 -10.67 -3.49
C ASN A 327 24.91 -10.99 -2.73
N SER A 328 23.93 -11.60 -3.41
CA SER A 328 22.68 -12.09 -2.82
C SER A 328 22.20 -13.44 -3.34
N GLU A 329 23.10 -14.40 -3.57
CA GLU A 329 22.77 -15.74 -4.07
C GLU A 329 21.59 -16.43 -3.35
N ASN A 330 21.52 -16.34 -2.02
CA ASN A 330 20.50 -17.04 -1.23
C ASN A 330 19.34 -16.15 -0.74
N ALA A 331 19.34 -14.87 -1.09
CA ALA A 331 18.36 -13.90 -0.58
C ALA A 331 18.11 -12.77 -1.58
N PRO A 332 17.37 -13.03 -2.68
CA PRO A 332 17.16 -12.04 -3.73
C PRO A 332 16.50 -10.77 -3.20
N ILE A 333 16.91 -9.64 -3.78
CA ILE A 333 16.18 -8.39 -3.64
C ILE A 333 14.95 -8.45 -4.53
N GLN A 334 13.78 -8.21 -3.97
CA GLN A 334 12.53 -8.17 -4.73
C GLN A 334 12.06 -6.73 -4.82
N ILE A 335 11.83 -6.24 -6.04
CA ILE A 335 11.34 -4.89 -6.31
C ILE A 335 9.98 -5.00 -6.98
N SER A 336 8.96 -4.35 -6.41
CA SER A 336 7.59 -4.38 -6.91
C SER A 336 6.87 -3.05 -6.69
N ASN A 337 5.61 -2.98 -7.12
CA ASN A 337 4.73 -1.82 -6.89
C ASN A 337 5.32 -0.48 -7.36
N ILE A 338 6.06 -0.50 -8.48
CA ILE A 338 6.72 0.67 -9.04
C ILE A 338 5.66 1.61 -9.64
N LYS A 339 5.60 2.83 -9.12
CA LYS A 339 4.79 3.93 -9.68
C LYS A 339 5.65 5.17 -9.77
N ILE A 340 5.67 5.79 -10.95
CA ILE A 340 6.47 6.98 -11.21
C ILE A 340 5.58 8.01 -11.86
N GLY A 341 5.51 9.20 -11.28
CA GLY A 341 4.62 10.25 -11.75
C GLY A 341 5.15 11.63 -11.43
N ALA A 342 4.53 12.63 -12.04
CA ALA A 342 4.80 14.02 -11.70
C ALA A 342 4.43 14.27 -10.23
N TRP A 343 5.24 15.05 -9.55
CA TRP A 343 5.00 15.50 -8.18
C TRP A 343 4.69 17.00 -8.16
N ASP A 344 3.76 17.40 -7.31
CA ASP A 344 3.29 18.79 -7.18
C ASP A 344 4.23 19.68 -6.36
N GLY A 345 5.17 19.10 -5.61
CA GLY A 345 6.10 19.82 -4.74
C GLY A 345 5.74 19.75 -3.25
N LYS A 346 4.64 19.09 -2.86
CA LYS A 346 4.24 18.92 -1.46
C LYS A 346 4.69 17.56 -0.92
N LEU A 347 5.45 17.57 0.17
CA LEU A 347 5.78 16.34 0.87
C LEU A 347 4.58 15.87 1.71
N PRO A 348 4.44 14.55 1.93
CA PRO A 348 3.50 14.03 2.92
C PRO A 348 3.74 14.71 4.26
N SER A 349 2.70 15.32 4.81
CA SER A 349 2.76 15.88 6.15
C SER A 349 2.91 14.71 7.14
N THR A 350 4.11 14.51 7.69
CA THR A 350 4.24 13.86 8.98
C THR A 350 3.45 14.66 9.99
N GLY A 351 2.70 13.97 10.86
CA GLY A 351 1.80 14.60 11.82
C GLY A 351 2.32 15.90 12.43
N SER A 352 1.40 16.86 12.55
CA SER A 352 1.53 18.28 12.94
C SER A 352 1.84 19.22 11.76
N SER A 353 0.98 20.17 11.39
CA SER A 353 -0.13 20.83 12.10
C SER A 353 -1.48 20.58 11.42
N ASP A 354 -2.53 20.34 12.23
CA ASP A 354 -3.86 20.83 11.90
C ASP A 354 -3.79 22.36 11.92
N GLU A 355 -3.18 22.98 10.90
CA GLU A 355 -3.54 24.35 10.61
C GLU A 355 -5.03 24.31 10.31
N GLN A 356 -5.80 24.80 11.27
CA GLN A 356 -7.24 24.92 11.14
C GLN A 356 -7.47 25.92 10.01
N LEU A 357 -7.72 25.39 8.82
CA LEU A 357 -8.07 26.20 7.67
C LEU A 357 -9.44 26.80 7.94
N ASP A 358 -9.53 28.13 7.97
CA ASP A 358 -10.81 28.81 8.11
C ASP A 358 -11.71 28.54 6.89
N LYS A 359 -11.11 28.35 5.71
CA LYS A 359 -11.80 28.17 4.43
C LYS A 359 -11.34 26.91 3.69
N ASP A 360 -12.22 26.35 2.87
CA ASP A 360 -11.85 25.30 1.93
C ASP A 360 -10.80 25.86 0.96
N THR A 361 -9.86 25.02 0.54
CA THR A 361 -8.73 25.40 -0.29
C THR A 361 -8.58 24.41 -1.44
N ILE A 362 -8.52 24.91 -2.66
CA ILE A 362 -8.24 24.11 -3.86
C ILE A 362 -6.79 24.38 -4.29
N LEU A 363 -6.07 23.29 -4.55
CA LEU A 363 -4.85 23.29 -5.33
C LEU A 363 -5.18 22.80 -6.75
N PHE A 364 -4.91 23.63 -7.74
CA PHE A 364 -5.05 23.26 -9.14
C PHE A 364 -3.83 22.48 -9.63
N SER A 365 -4.00 21.69 -10.70
CA SER A 365 -2.92 20.89 -11.30
C SER A 365 -1.78 21.75 -11.87
N ASN A 366 -2.04 23.03 -12.17
CA ASN A 366 -1.02 24.00 -12.56
C ASN A 366 -0.31 24.67 -11.36
N LYS A 367 -0.57 24.20 -10.13
CA LYS A 367 -0.04 24.67 -8.84
C LYS A 367 -0.63 25.98 -8.32
N ASP A 368 -1.61 26.57 -9.01
CA ASP A 368 -2.35 27.71 -8.47
C ASP A 368 -3.16 27.27 -7.25
N LYS A 369 -3.39 28.21 -6.33
CA LYS A 369 -4.19 28.00 -5.11
C LYS A 369 -5.34 28.99 -5.08
N THR A 370 -6.53 28.51 -4.71
CA THR A 370 -7.67 29.39 -4.39
C THR A 370 -8.32 28.94 -3.08
N THR A 371 -8.93 29.89 -2.37
CA THR A 371 -9.60 29.65 -1.09
C THR A 371 -11.03 30.18 -1.15
N GLY A 372 -11.92 29.57 -0.37
CA GLY A 372 -13.34 29.83 -0.49
C GLY A 372 -14.19 28.75 0.17
N ARG A 373 -15.40 28.55 -0.35
CA ARG A 373 -16.35 27.56 0.15
C ARG A 373 -16.70 26.57 -0.96
N LEU A 374 -16.39 25.30 -0.74
CA LEU A 374 -16.81 24.22 -1.61
C LEU A 374 -18.31 24.00 -1.42
N ARG A 375 -19.12 24.14 -2.48
CA ARG A 375 -20.56 23.89 -2.42
C ARG A 375 -20.91 22.46 -2.72
N SER A 376 -20.45 21.98 -3.86
CA SER A 376 -20.83 20.67 -4.37
C SER A 376 -19.85 20.16 -5.41
N ILE A 377 -19.89 18.86 -5.66
CA ILE A 377 -19.23 18.21 -6.78
C ILE A 377 -20.32 17.45 -7.53
N ASN A 378 -20.52 17.76 -8.81
CA ASN A 378 -21.51 17.10 -9.66
C ASN A 378 -21.00 17.05 -11.10
N ASN A 379 -21.32 15.99 -11.84
CA ASN A 379 -20.98 15.86 -13.27
C ASN A 379 -19.50 16.16 -13.59
N GLY A 380 -18.58 15.68 -12.74
CA GLY A 380 -17.15 15.88 -12.93
C GLY A 380 -16.64 17.31 -12.69
N SER A 381 -17.47 18.20 -12.12
CA SER A 381 -17.09 19.59 -11.82
C SER A 381 -17.41 19.97 -10.39
N ILE A 382 -16.52 20.74 -9.78
CA ILE A 382 -16.75 21.39 -8.49
C ILE A 382 -17.46 22.72 -8.68
N GLN A 383 -18.31 23.07 -7.72
CA GLN A 383 -18.88 24.40 -7.55
C GLN A 383 -18.25 25.03 -6.31
N PHE A 384 -17.53 26.13 -6.49
CA PHE A 384 -16.71 26.73 -5.44
C PHE A 384 -16.92 28.25 -5.38
N ASP A 385 -17.31 28.73 -4.21
CA ASP A 385 -17.51 30.16 -3.99
C ASP A 385 -16.22 30.78 -3.46
N THR A 386 -15.63 31.69 -4.22
CA THR A 386 -14.58 32.59 -3.73
C THR A 386 -15.20 33.89 -3.21
N GLU A 387 -14.39 34.77 -2.62
CA GLU A 387 -14.86 36.11 -2.23
C GLU A 387 -15.33 36.96 -3.42
N PHE A 388 -14.85 36.66 -4.64
CA PHE A 388 -15.08 37.49 -5.83
C PHE A 388 -16.10 36.90 -6.79
N ALA A 389 -16.18 35.58 -6.90
CA ALA A 389 -17.02 34.88 -7.85
C ALA A 389 -17.30 33.42 -7.46
N GLN A 390 -18.39 32.88 -8.00
CA GLN A 390 -18.64 31.45 -8.03
C GLN A 390 -17.90 30.83 -9.23
N LEU A 391 -17.11 29.80 -8.96
CA LEU A 391 -16.30 29.09 -9.94
C LEU A 391 -16.88 27.68 -10.17
N ALA A 392 -17.01 27.31 -11.44
CA ALA A 392 -17.22 25.94 -11.86
C ALA A 392 -15.89 25.41 -12.43
N VAL A 393 -15.27 24.45 -11.74
CA VAL A 393 -13.94 23.92 -12.13
C VAL A 393 -14.06 22.43 -12.43
N PRO A 394 -13.57 21.92 -13.57
CA PRO A 394 -13.45 20.49 -13.83
C PRO A 394 -12.55 19.79 -12.80
N LEU A 395 -12.95 18.63 -12.28
CA LEU A 395 -12.18 17.87 -11.30
C LEU A 395 -10.77 17.49 -11.81
N GLU A 396 -10.62 17.25 -13.10
CA GLU A 396 -9.33 16.94 -13.75
C GLU A 396 -8.28 18.06 -13.61
N ARG A 397 -8.72 19.32 -13.41
CA ARG A 397 -7.83 20.46 -13.20
C ARG A 397 -7.45 20.66 -11.74
N ILE A 398 -7.94 19.82 -10.85
CA ILE A 398 -7.70 19.90 -9.42
C ILE A 398 -6.70 18.83 -9.04
N SER A 399 -5.66 19.23 -8.32
CA SER A 399 -4.70 18.32 -7.71
C SER A 399 -5.19 17.87 -6.32
N SER A 400 -5.59 18.81 -5.47
CA SER A 400 -6.25 18.46 -4.20
C SER A 400 -7.20 19.54 -3.68
N ILE A 401 -8.07 19.13 -2.76
CA ILE A 401 -9.00 19.99 -2.04
C ILE A 401 -8.83 19.74 -0.55
N LEU A 402 -8.33 20.73 0.18
CA LEU A 402 -8.29 20.73 1.64
C LEU A 402 -9.58 21.35 2.16
N THR A 403 -10.30 20.64 3.03
CA THR A 403 -11.54 21.15 3.64
C THR A 403 -11.25 22.05 4.84
N SER A 404 -12.11 23.01 5.11
CA SER A 404 -12.05 23.84 6.32
C SER A 404 -12.11 22.99 7.60
N GLY A 405 -11.33 23.41 8.61
CA GLY A 405 -11.30 22.76 9.92
C GLY A 405 -12.48 23.13 10.83
N GLU A 406 -13.19 24.23 10.57
CA GLU A 406 -14.21 24.80 11.48
C GLU A 406 -15.32 23.82 11.87
N LYS A 407 -15.72 22.93 10.94
CA LYS A 407 -16.86 22.01 11.13
C LYS A 407 -16.44 20.55 11.17
N ARG A 408 -15.14 20.27 11.26
CA ARG A 408 -14.65 18.89 11.28
C ARG A 408 -15.17 18.16 12.51
N ARG A 409 -15.57 16.91 12.30
CA ARG A 409 -15.86 15.98 13.37
C ARG A 409 -14.72 14.98 13.46
N GLN A 410 -14.46 14.51 14.66
CA GLN A 410 -13.55 13.41 14.89
C GLN A 410 -14.38 12.15 15.08
N ALA A 411 -14.01 11.08 14.38
CA ALA A 411 -14.59 9.77 14.62
C ALA A 411 -14.32 9.34 16.07
N ARG A 412 -15.33 8.76 16.71
CA ARG A 412 -15.17 8.17 18.04
C ARG A 412 -14.32 6.92 17.95
N ARG A 413 -13.55 6.68 19.00
CA ARG A 413 -12.79 5.44 19.20
C ARG A 413 -13.69 4.47 19.96
N GLU A 414 -14.00 3.34 19.36
CA GLU A 414 -14.87 2.33 19.95
C GLU A 414 -14.06 1.04 20.19
N ILE A 415 -14.45 0.26 21.21
CA ILE A 415 -13.67 -0.90 21.68
C ILE A 415 -13.46 -1.99 20.61
N ASN A 416 -14.41 -2.15 19.70
CA ASN A 416 -14.37 -3.14 18.62
C ASN A 416 -13.92 -2.53 17.29
N ASP A 417 -13.29 -1.36 17.31
CA ASP A 417 -12.68 -0.81 16.12
C ASP A 417 -11.51 -1.69 15.68
N VAL A 418 -11.57 -2.11 14.42
CA VAL A 418 -10.46 -2.76 13.74
C VAL A 418 -9.98 -1.85 12.63
N LYS A 419 -8.68 -1.84 12.40
CA LYS A 419 -8.08 -1.16 11.25
C LYS A 419 -7.68 -2.21 10.22
N ALA A 420 -8.34 -2.17 9.07
CA ALA A 420 -8.03 -3.03 7.93
C ALA A 420 -7.19 -2.25 6.91
N TYR A 421 -6.08 -2.85 6.47
CA TYR A 421 -5.09 -2.23 5.59
C TYR A 421 -5.20 -2.84 4.20
N PHE A 422 -5.29 -2.00 3.18
CA PHE A 422 -5.16 -2.39 1.78
C PHE A 422 -3.70 -2.71 1.45
N ASP A 423 -3.43 -3.10 0.21
CA ASP A 423 -2.06 -3.09 -0.31
C ASP A 423 -1.59 -1.63 -0.50
N GLY A 424 -0.49 -1.23 0.15
CA GLY A 424 0.07 0.14 0.02
C GLY A 424 -0.15 1.11 1.20
N ASP A 425 -0.54 0.60 2.38
CA ASP A 425 -0.74 1.31 3.66
C ASP A 425 -2.02 2.15 3.82
N ASP A 426 -2.83 2.28 2.76
CA ASP A 426 -4.19 2.81 2.90
C ASP A 426 -4.97 1.94 3.89
N CYS A 427 -5.80 2.57 4.72
CA CYS A 427 -6.54 1.83 5.73
C CYS A 427 -7.95 2.37 5.92
N ILE A 428 -8.79 1.48 6.43
CA ILE A 428 -10.17 1.75 6.81
C ILE A 428 -10.38 1.25 8.24
N THR A 429 -11.04 2.07 9.04
CA THR A 429 -11.39 1.75 10.42
C THR A 429 -12.90 1.49 10.52
N VAL A 430 -13.27 0.33 11.03
CA VAL A 430 -14.67 -0.08 11.23
C VAL A 430 -14.85 -0.71 12.60
N ASN A 431 -15.94 -0.34 13.27
CA ASN A 431 -16.42 -1.05 14.45
C ASN A 431 -17.08 -2.35 13.98
N ILE A 432 -16.45 -3.49 14.25
CA ILE A 432 -16.96 -4.76 13.74
C ILE A 432 -18.17 -5.23 14.54
N SER A 433 -19.15 -5.78 13.84
CA SER A 433 -20.28 -6.53 14.41
C SER A 433 -20.13 -8.03 14.19
N ASP A 434 -19.50 -8.43 13.09
CA ASP A 434 -19.27 -9.82 12.71
C ASP A 434 -18.18 -9.89 11.62
N ILE A 435 -17.31 -10.90 11.69
CA ILE A 435 -16.47 -11.30 10.56
C ILE A 435 -16.79 -12.76 10.29
N SER A 436 -17.32 -13.08 9.12
CA SER A 436 -17.66 -14.45 8.74
C SER A 436 -17.78 -14.57 7.22
N GLY A 437 -17.53 -15.76 6.69
CA GLY A 437 -17.68 -16.03 5.24
C GLY A 437 -16.85 -15.12 4.34
N GLY A 438 -15.66 -14.69 4.80
CA GLY A 438 -14.78 -13.77 4.08
C GLY A 438 -15.29 -12.32 4.01
N LYS A 439 -16.27 -11.94 4.83
CA LYS A 439 -16.79 -10.57 4.91
C LYS A 439 -16.59 -9.97 6.29
N ILE A 440 -16.30 -8.68 6.34
CA ILE A 440 -16.29 -7.87 7.56
C ILE A 440 -17.57 -7.05 7.56
N LYS A 441 -18.45 -7.26 8.54
CA LYS A 441 -19.63 -6.42 8.78
C LYS A 441 -19.36 -5.51 9.95
N GLY A 442 -19.74 -4.25 9.82
CA GLY A 442 -19.56 -3.29 10.88
C GLY A 442 -19.99 -1.90 10.48
N ARG A 443 -19.69 -0.95 11.34
CA ARG A 443 -20.06 0.45 11.18
C ARG A 443 -18.85 1.35 11.36
N SER A 444 -18.71 2.35 10.49
CA SER A 444 -17.77 3.45 10.69
C SER A 444 -18.53 4.73 11.06
N GLU A 445 -17.97 5.52 11.97
CA GLU A 445 -18.46 6.87 12.23
C GLU A 445 -18.33 7.80 11.02
N ASN A 446 -17.47 7.45 10.06
CA ASN A 446 -17.24 8.26 8.87
C ASN A 446 -18.29 8.06 7.77
N PHE A 447 -18.75 6.82 7.58
CA PHE A 447 -19.58 6.43 6.43
C PHE A 447 -20.72 5.46 6.74
N GLY A 448 -20.96 5.14 8.02
CA GLY A 448 -22.07 4.31 8.45
C GLY A 448 -21.81 2.81 8.33
N GLU A 449 -22.91 2.04 8.20
CA GLU A 449 -22.88 0.58 8.05
C GLU A 449 -22.19 0.17 6.76
N VAL A 450 -21.36 -0.87 6.83
CA VAL A 450 -20.60 -1.37 5.68
C VAL A 450 -20.42 -2.88 5.75
N THR A 451 -20.31 -3.50 4.59
CA THR A 451 -19.84 -4.87 4.44
C THR A 451 -18.63 -4.86 3.51
N LEU A 452 -17.48 -5.27 4.02
CA LEU A 452 -16.21 -5.27 3.31
C LEU A 452 -15.83 -6.70 2.92
N ASP A 453 -15.20 -6.87 1.75
CA ASP A 453 -14.58 -8.14 1.37
C ASP A 453 -13.21 -8.26 2.06
N MET A 454 -12.98 -9.34 2.82
CA MET A 454 -11.69 -9.55 3.48
C MET A 454 -10.53 -9.65 2.48
N ASP A 455 -10.80 -10.14 1.26
CA ASP A 455 -9.80 -10.26 0.20
C ASP A 455 -9.26 -8.90 -0.28
N ALA A 456 -9.90 -7.79 0.13
CA ALA A 456 -9.41 -6.45 -0.16
C ALA A 456 -8.22 -6.03 0.71
N PHE A 457 -7.95 -6.75 1.81
CA PHE A 457 -7.01 -6.32 2.84
C PHE A 457 -5.84 -7.28 2.98
N SER A 458 -4.64 -6.72 3.14
CA SER A 458 -3.42 -7.47 3.43
C SER A 458 -3.32 -7.81 4.92
N LYS A 459 -3.86 -6.93 5.77
CA LYS A 459 -3.74 -7.00 7.23
C LYS A 459 -4.97 -6.40 7.91
N ILE A 460 -5.37 -7.01 9.03
CA ILE A 460 -6.42 -6.48 9.92
C ILE A 460 -5.86 -6.43 11.35
N SER A 461 -5.79 -5.23 11.92
CA SER A 461 -5.37 -5.00 13.30
C SER A 461 -6.57 -4.86 14.23
N PHE A 462 -6.48 -5.50 15.39
CA PHE A 462 -7.50 -5.55 16.44
C PHE A 462 -6.94 -4.89 17.71
N ASN A 463 -7.85 -4.44 18.59
CA ASN A 463 -7.47 -3.79 19.85
C ASN A 463 -6.52 -2.58 19.62
N ILE A 464 -6.80 -1.78 18.59
CA ILE A 464 -5.92 -0.74 18.04
C ILE A 464 -5.73 0.49 18.94
N TYR A 465 -6.36 0.51 20.11
CA TYR A 465 -6.31 1.59 21.09
C TYR A 465 -5.79 1.17 22.46
N ASP A 466 -5.42 -0.10 22.61
CA ASP A 466 -4.76 -0.55 23.83
C ASP A 466 -3.37 0.09 23.90
N GLU A 467 -2.99 0.58 25.08
CA GLU A 467 -1.62 1.03 25.33
C GLU A 467 -0.73 -0.22 25.43
N ASP A 468 0.40 -0.21 24.72
CA ASP A 468 1.41 -1.29 24.73
C ASP A 468 2.04 -1.52 26.11
#